data_AF-A0A6B3D039-F1
#
_entry.id   AF-A0A6B3D039-F1
#
_cell.length_a   1.000
_cell.length_b   1.000
_cell.length_c   1.000
_cell.angle_alpha   90.00
_cell.angle_beta   90.00
_cell.angle_gamma   90.00
#
_symmetry.space_group_name_H-M   'P 1'
#
loop_
_entity.id
_entity.type
_entity.pdbx_description
1 polymer ?
#
loop_
_entity_poly.entity_id
_entity_poly.type
_entity_poly.pdbx_seq_one_letter_code
_entity_poly.pdbx_strand_id
1 'polypeptide(L)'
;PPLSLDLGHPAVSSLADVAGAVREAVRRTPAGGWITGHGWDTGYLAECLSDPSRLPSRHDLDTVSPDRPVVLYSFSGHATWVNSKALELIGIDRHTVAPPGGAVVVDGAGEPTGLLHEGAQALVQNALPPLGRRERTEAIRSTLATLARLGVTSYTEPGLGPGGAGIMRGALGAETLDVYRRLLADGELTARVGVLLLPTGMASTAEEFARALTAL
;
A
#
# COMPACT_ATOMS: atom_id res chain seq x y z
N PRO A 1 -9.09 -6.84 -2.04
CA PRO A 1 -10.39 -6.32 -2.56
C PRO A 1 -11.06 -5.44 -1.48
N PRO A 2 -11.98 -4.50 -1.80
CA PRO A 2 -12.26 -3.83 -3.07
C PRO A 2 -11.24 -2.73 -3.43
N LEU A 3 -10.32 -2.40 -2.51
CA LEU A 3 -9.40 -1.25 -2.66
C LEU A 3 -7.98 -1.62 -3.06
N SER A 4 -7.62 -2.89 -2.95
CA SER A 4 -6.29 -3.40 -3.27
C SER A 4 -6.37 -4.82 -3.80
N LEU A 5 -5.50 -5.19 -4.73
CA LEU A 5 -5.27 -6.58 -5.08
C LEU A 5 -4.64 -7.32 -3.89
N ASP A 6 -5.06 -8.56 -3.69
CA ASP A 6 -4.39 -9.51 -2.81
C ASP A 6 -3.33 -10.23 -3.65
N LEU A 7 -2.07 -9.99 -3.31
CA LEU A 7 -0.90 -10.57 -3.96
C LEU A 7 -0.08 -11.40 -2.96
N GLY A 8 -0.69 -11.81 -1.85
CA GLY A 8 -0.07 -12.72 -0.89
C GLY A 8 -0.09 -14.17 -1.36
N HIS A 9 0.87 -14.97 -0.91
CA HIS A 9 0.77 -16.43 -1.02
C HIS A 9 -0.38 -16.95 -0.14
N PRO A 10 -1.22 -17.89 -0.61
CA PRO A 10 -1.13 -18.65 -1.85
C PRO A 10 -1.93 -18.07 -3.04
N ALA A 11 -2.47 -16.85 -2.93
CA ALA A 11 -3.24 -16.24 -4.02
C ALA A 11 -2.39 -16.00 -5.29
N VAL A 12 -1.09 -15.74 -5.12
CA VAL A 12 -0.09 -15.70 -6.20
C VAL A 12 1.16 -16.49 -5.81
N SER A 13 1.83 -17.08 -6.80
CA SER A 13 3.10 -17.80 -6.60
C SER A 13 4.10 -17.60 -7.75
N SER A 14 3.84 -16.65 -8.65
CA SER A 14 4.71 -16.31 -9.77
C SER A 14 4.51 -14.85 -10.21
N LEU A 15 5.49 -14.30 -10.92
CA LEU A 15 5.36 -12.98 -11.56
C LEU A 15 4.19 -12.99 -12.57
N ALA A 16 3.98 -14.13 -13.23
CA ALA A 16 2.83 -14.33 -14.12
C ALA A 16 1.48 -14.22 -13.42
N ASP A 17 1.34 -14.75 -12.19
CA ASP A 17 0.11 -14.62 -11.40
C ASP A 17 -0.15 -13.17 -11.00
N VAL A 18 0.90 -12.45 -10.57
CA VAL A 18 0.80 -11.02 -10.26
C VAL A 18 0.35 -10.23 -11.50
N ALA A 19 0.97 -10.48 -12.66
CA ALA A 19 0.57 -9.86 -13.92
C ALA A 19 -0.88 -10.22 -14.31
N GLY A 20 -1.32 -11.45 -14.03
CA GLY A 20 -2.70 -11.91 -14.21
C GLY A 20 -3.69 -11.13 -13.34
N ALA A 21 -3.39 -10.97 -12.05
CA ALA A 21 -4.21 -10.19 -11.12
C ALA A 21 -4.33 -8.72 -11.53
N VAL A 22 -3.20 -8.12 -11.97
CA VAL A 22 -3.16 -6.75 -12.50
C VAL A 22 -3.97 -6.63 -13.78
N ARG A 23 -3.85 -7.58 -14.72
CA ARG A 23 -4.65 -7.59 -15.97
C ARG A 23 -6.16 -7.60 -15.70
N GLU A 24 -6.60 -8.34 -14.70
CA GLU A 24 -8.02 -8.35 -14.30
C GLU A 24 -8.44 -7.04 -13.61
N ALA A 25 -7.52 -6.41 -12.87
CA ALA A 25 -7.76 -5.07 -12.32
C ALA A 25 -7.92 -4.01 -13.41
N VAL A 26 -7.06 -4.03 -14.44
CA VAL A 26 -7.10 -3.11 -15.59
C VAL A 26 -8.48 -3.04 -16.23
N ARG A 27 -9.19 -4.19 -16.35
CA ARG A 27 -10.53 -4.27 -16.94
C ARG A 27 -11.60 -3.53 -16.13
N ARG A 28 -11.38 -3.35 -14.83
CA ARG A 28 -12.34 -2.78 -13.87
C ARG A 28 -11.96 -1.35 -13.46
N THR A 29 -10.71 -0.95 -13.65
CA THR A 29 -10.20 0.37 -13.31
C THR A 29 -10.47 1.36 -14.46
N PRO A 30 -11.16 2.50 -14.20
CA PRO A 30 -11.33 3.56 -15.19
C PRO A 30 -9.99 4.08 -15.74
N ALA A 31 -10.02 4.72 -16.91
CA ALA A 31 -8.84 5.38 -17.45
C ALA A 31 -8.30 6.42 -16.45
N GLY A 32 -6.97 6.44 -16.25
CA GLY A 32 -6.31 7.29 -15.25
C GLY A 32 -6.46 6.81 -13.79
N GLY A 33 -7.20 5.73 -13.53
CA GLY A 33 -7.29 5.13 -12.20
C GLY A 33 -6.03 4.34 -11.84
N TRP A 34 -5.62 4.44 -10.58
CA TRP A 34 -4.51 3.67 -10.03
C TRP A 34 -4.93 2.25 -9.69
N ILE A 35 -4.05 1.29 -9.98
CA ILE A 35 -4.19 -0.10 -9.53
C ILE A 35 -3.23 -0.31 -8.36
N THR A 36 -3.79 -0.63 -7.19
CA THR A 36 -3.02 -0.88 -5.97
C THR A 36 -3.08 -2.35 -5.58
N GLY A 37 -1.99 -2.91 -5.07
CA GLY A 37 -1.90 -4.29 -4.60
C GLY A 37 -0.98 -4.44 -3.40
N HIS A 38 -1.15 -5.48 -2.59
CA HIS A 38 -0.30 -5.76 -1.42
C HIS A 38 -0.02 -7.26 -1.32
N GLY A 39 1.15 -7.62 -0.81
CA GLY A 39 1.44 -8.98 -0.33
C GLY A 39 2.44 -9.77 -1.15
N TRP A 40 2.94 -9.24 -2.27
CA TRP A 40 3.91 -9.98 -3.09
C TRP A 40 5.22 -10.20 -2.32
N ASP A 41 5.87 -11.33 -2.55
CA ASP A 41 7.08 -11.72 -1.84
C ASP A 41 7.97 -12.57 -2.73
N THR A 42 9.21 -12.14 -2.97
CA THR A 42 10.20 -12.88 -3.76
C THR A 42 10.48 -14.28 -3.21
N GLY A 43 10.25 -14.52 -1.91
CA GLY A 43 10.35 -15.84 -1.28
C GLY A 43 9.24 -16.83 -1.71
N TYR A 44 8.21 -16.38 -2.42
CA TYR A 44 7.13 -17.23 -2.93
C TYR A 44 6.92 -17.14 -4.45
N LEU A 45 7.61 -16.23 -5.14
CA LEU A 45 7.51 -16.09 -6.60
C LEU A 45 8.47 -17.06 -7.29
N ALA A 46 7.92 -17.96 -8.11
CA ALA A 46 8.65 -19.06 -8.76
C ALA A 46 9.90 -18.59 -9.51
N GLU A 47 9.81 -17.50 -10.26
CA GLU A 47 10.92 -16.94 -11.03
C GLU A 47 12.06 -16.47 -10.10
N CYS A 48 11.72 -15.76 -9.03
CA CYS A 48 12.69 -15.26 -8.03
C CYS A 48 13.31 -16.40 -7.20
N LEU A 49 12.55 -17.47 -6.94
CA LEU A 49 13.05 -18.66 -6.26
C LEU A 49 14.01 -19.46 -7.15
N SER A 50 13.72 -19.54 -8.45
CA SER A 50 14.56 -20.25 -9.42
C SER A 50 15.86 -19.52 -9.74
N ASP A 51 15.81 -18.18 -9.73
CA ASP A 51 16.95 -17.30 -9.93
C ASP A 51 16.84 -16.11 -8.94
N PRO A 52 17.60 -16.14 -7.83
CA PRO A 52 17.58 -15.05 -6.85
C PRO A 52 18.00 -13.68 -7.41
N SER A 53 18.66 -13.62 -8.57
CA SER A 53 18.98 -12.36 -9.24
C SER A 53 17.80 -11.77 -10.02
N ARG A 54 16.77 -12.58 -10.31
CA ARG A 54 15.55 -12.15 -10.97
C ARG A 54 14.60 -11.48 -9.97
N LEU A 55 14.72 -10.17 -9.84
CA LEU A 55 13.78 -9.35 -9.07
C LEU A 55 12.59 -8.88 -9.93
N PRO A 56 11.42 -8.58 -9.34
CA PRO A 56 10.33 -7.93 -10.05
C PRO A 56 10.77 -6.64 -10.75
N SER A 57 10.21 -6.33 -11.92
CA SER A 57 10.53 -5.10 -12.66
C SER A 57 9.31 -4.47 -13.32
N ARG A 58 9.40 -3.18 -13.66
CA ARG A 58 8.36 -2.41 -14.36
C ARG A 58 7.85 -3.15 -15.59
N HIS A 59 8.74 -3.86 -16.29
CA HIS A 59 8.42 -4.60 -17.50
C HIS A 59 7.43 -5.74 -17.29
N ASP A 60 7.40 -6.40 -16.12
CA ASP A 60 6.40 -7.46 -15.89
C ASP A 60 4.98 -6.88 -15.82
N LEU A 61 4.85 -5.62 -15.38
CA LEU A 61 3.59 -4.91 -15.27
C LEU A 61 3.22 -4.15 -16.55
N ASP A 62 4.21 -3.61 -17.27
CA ASP A 62 3.99 -2.83 -18.50
C ASP A 62 3.27 -3.66 -19.57
N THR A 63 3.54 -4.97 -19.63
CA THR A 63 2.89 -5.88 -20.59
C THR A 63 1.38 -6.01 -20.39
N VAL A 64 0.89 -5.81 -19.16
CA VAL A 64 -0.52 -5.98 -18.80
C VAL A 64 -1.22 -4.67 -18.47
N SER A 65 -0.48 -3.62 -18.15
CA SER A 65 -1.00 -2.30 -17.76
C SER A 65 -0.13 -1.17 -18.33
N PRO A 66 -0.13 -0.95 -19.66
CA PRO A 66 0.69 0.09 -20.27
C PRO A 66 0.19 1.51 -19.97
N ASP A 67 -1.14 1.70 -19.88
CA ASP A 67 -1.76 3.04 -19.78
C ASP A 67 -2.29 3.39 -18.39
N ARG A 68 -2.24 2.44 -17.44
CA ARG A 68 -2.72 2.64 -16.07
C ARG A 68 -1.56 2.50 -15.08
N PRO A 69 -1.40 3.44 -14.15
CA PRO A 69 -0.33 3.33 -13.17
C PRO A 69 -0.65 2.23 -12.15
N VAL A 70 0.38 1.44 -11.83
CA VAL A 70 0.30 0.30 -10.91
C VAL A 70 1.26 0.53 -9.74
N VAL A 71 0.80 0.26 -8.52
CA VAL A 71 1.60 0.32 -7.28
C VAL A 71 1.32 -0.91 -6.43
N LEU A 72 2.31 -1.78 -6.27
CA LEU A 72 2.20 -3.03 -5.54
C LEU A 72 3.17 -3.02 -4.36
N TYR A 73 2.67 -3.19 -3.14
CA TYR A 73 3.49 -3.25 -1.93
C TYR A 73 3.86 -4.69 -1.61
N SER A 74 5.11 -4.91 -1.20
CA SER A 74 5.58 -6.22 -0.76
C SER A 74 4.84 -6.68 0.50
N PHE A 75 4.91 -7.97 0.78
CA PHE A 75 4.39 -8.56 2.02
C PHE A 75 4.94 -7.87 3.28
N SER A 76 6.22 -7.50 3.28
CA SER A 76 6.86 -6.84 4.41
C SER A 76 6.54 -5.34 4.54
N GLY A 77 6.03 -4.71 3.48
CA GLY A 77 5.84 -3.24 3.41
C GLY A 77 7.14 -2.44 3.21
N HIS A 78 8.29 -3.11 3.04
CA HIS A 78 9.60 -2.46 2.87
C HIS A 78 10.04 -2.30 1.40
N ALA A 79 9.20 -2.75 0.46
CA ALA A 79 9.40 -2.54 -0.96
C ALA A 79 8.09 -2.20 -1.67
N THR A 80 8.18 -1.28 -2.62
CA THR A 80 7.10 -0.93 -3.55
C THR A 80 7.55 -1.24 -4.97
N TRP A 81 6.67 -1.90 -5.73
CA TRP A 81 6.85 -2.24 -7.13
C TRP A 81 5.86 -1.47 -8.00
N VAL A 82 6.37 -0.67 -8.94
CA VAL A 82 5.58 0.15 -9.84
C VAL A 82 5.89 -0.13 -11.31
N ASN A 83 4.95 0.17 -12.21
CA ASN A 83 5.15 0.09 -13.65
C ASN A 83 5.71 1.39 -14.25
N SER A 84 6.05 1.38 -15.53
CA SER A 84 6.59 2.55 -16.23
C SER A 84 5.62 3.73 -16.22
N LYS A 85 4.30 3.47 -16.33
CA LYS A 85 3.30 4.55 -16.28
C LYS A 85 3.28 5.27 -14.93
N ALA A 86 3.43 4.53 -13.83
CA ALA A 86 3.53 5.12 -12.51
C ALA A 86 4.82 5.93 -12.35
N LEU A 87 5.97 5.40 -12.81
CA LEU A 87 7.24 6.15 -12.79
C LEU A 87 7.13 7.49 -13.54
N GLU A 88 6.54 7.48 -14.74
CA GLU A 88 6.29 8.68 -15.55
C GLU A 88 5.43 9.71 -14.80
N LEU A 89 4.29 9.28 -14.23
CA LEU A 89 3.38 10.18 -13.54
C LEU A 89 3.95 10.77 -12.25
N ILE A 90 4.81 10.02 -11.55
CA ILE A 90 5.46 10.45 -10.31
C ILE A 90 6.70 11.31 -10.61
N GLY A 91 7.23 11.23 -11.83
CA GLY A 91 8.45 11.91 -12.25
C GLY A 91 9.72 11.24 -11.73
N ILE A 92 9.72 9.90 -11.63
CA ILE A 92 10.90 9.11 -11.26
C ILE A 92 11.64 8.69 -12.53
N ASP A 93 12.90 9.09 -12.62
CA ASP A 93 13.82 8.81 -13.73
C ASP A 93 15.23 8.45 -13.20
N ARG A 94 16.18 8.22 -14.11
CA ARG A 94 17.59 7.93 -13.77
C ARG A 94 18.33 9.03 -12.99
N HIS A 95 17.78 10.25 -12.96
CA HIS A 95 18.34 11.38 -12.23
C HIS A 95 17.70 11.56 -10.85
N THR A 96 16.71 10.74 -10.52
CA THR A 96 16.00 10.81 -9.25
C THR A 96 16.91 10.45 -8.09
N VAL A 97 17.02 11.36 -7.13
CA VAL A 97 17.73 11.13 -5.88
C VAL A 97 16.77 10.52 -4.86
N ALA A 98 17.10 9.34 -4.35
CA ALA A 98 16.30 8.70 -3.32
C ALA A 98 16.33 9.51 -2.01
N PRO A 99 15.18 9.66 -1.32
CA PRO A 99 15.14 10.17 0.05
C PRO A 99 16.07 9.40 1.00
N PRO A 100 16.52 10.01 2.11
CA PRO A 100 17.36 9.35 3.11
C PRO A 100 16.78 8.00 3.56
N GLY A 101 17.66 7.01 3.72
CA GLY A 101 17.28 5.67 4.16
C GLY A 101 16.50 4.87 3.13
N GLY A 102 16.47 5.29 1.86
CA GLY A 102 15.80 4.58 0.77
C GLY A 102 16.67 4.41 -0.47
N ALA A 103 16.21 3.56 -1.39
CA ALA A 103 16.85 3.34 -2.68
C ALA A 103 15.82 3.15 -3.79
N VAL A 104 16.08 3.76 -4.95
CA VAL A 104 15.43 3.42 -6.22
C VAL A 104 16.33 2.39 -6.90
N VAL A 105 15.81 1.20 -7.15
CA VAL A 105 16.57 0.14 -7.83
C VAL A 105 16.67 0.50 -9.31
N VAL A 106 17.88 0.41 -9.87
CA VAL A 106 18.18 0.71 -11.27
C VAL A 106 18.74 -0.52 -11.98
N ASP A 107 18.53 -0.61 -13.28
CA ASP A 107 19.12 -1.65 -14.13
C ASP A 107 20.58 -1.30 -14.53
N GLY A 108 21.20 -2.15 -15.35
CA GLY A 108 22.58 -1.97 -15.81
C GLY A 108 22.81 -0.71 -16.67
N ALA A 109 21.74 -0.09 -17.19
CA ALA A 109 21.81 1.19 -17.90
C ALA A 109 21.57 2.39 -16.98
N GLY A 110 21.27 2.16 -15.69
CA GLY A 110 20.92 3.19 -14.73
C GLY A 110 19.45 3.62 -14.76
N GLU A 111 18.58 2.89 -15.48
CA GLU A 111 17.16 3.23 -15.55
C GLU A 111 16.37 2.60 -14.38
N PRO A 112 15.44 3.33 -13.72
CA PRO A 112 14.70 2.81 -12.56
C PRO A 112 13.89 1.56 -12.88
N THR A 113 14.16 0.42 -12.24
CA THR A 113 13.46 -0.85 -12.50
C THR A 113 12.00 -0.84 -12.05
N GLY A 114 11.55 0.19 -11.33
CA GLY A 114 10.24 0.24 -10.71
C GLY A 114 10.19 -0.37 -9.32
N LEU A 115 11.30 -0.87 -8.77
CA LEU A 115 11.41 -1.24 -7.36
C LEU A 115 11.96 -0.08 -6.53
N LEU A 116 11.27 0.24 -5.44
CA LEU A 116 11.66 1.26 -4.46
C LEU A 116 11.69 0.64 -3.07
N HIS A 117 12.77 0.89 -2.34
CA HIS A 117 12.98 0.38 -0.98
C HIS A 117 12.90 1.49 0.06
N GLU A 118 12.30 1.14 1.21
CA GLU A 118 12.34 1.94 2.43
C GLU A 118 11.92 3.41 2.20
N GLY A 119 12.79 4.38 2.50
CA GLY A 119 12.50 5.80 2.35
C GLY A 119 12.11 6.23 0.93
N ALA A 120 12.52 5.50 -0.11
CA ALA A 120 12.17 5.81 -1.49
C ALA A 120 10.68 5.58 -1.79
N GLN A 121 10.00 4.73 -1.01
CA GLN A 121 8.56 4.51 -1.14
C GLN A 121 7.75 5.80 -0.88
N ALA A 122 8.31 6.77 -0.15
CA ALA A 122 7.68 8.07 0.08
C ALA A 122 7.41 8.83 -1.24
N LEU A 123 8.26 8.66 -2.26
CA LEU A 123 8.05 9.26 -3.59
C LEU A 123 6.73 8.79 -4.21
N VAL A 124 6.41 7.50 -4.06
CA VAL A 124 5.17 6.92 -4.57
C VAL A 124 3.99 7.29 -3.69
N GLN A 125 4.12 7.18 -2.36
CA GLN A 125 3.02 7.49 -1.42
C GLN A 125 2.52 8.92 -1.59
N ASN A 126 3.43 9.88 -1.76
CA ASN A 126 3.08 11.31 -1.89
C ASN A 126 2.35 11.64 -3.19
N ALA A 127 2.49 10.81 -4.22
CA ALA A 127 1.83 11.01 -5.51
C ALA A 127 0.43 10.37 -5.58
N LEU A 128 0.12 9.42 -4.69
CA LEU A 128 -1.17 8.75 -4.68
C LEU A 128 -2.26 9.64 -4.07
N PRO A 129 -3.47 9.66 -4.65
CA PRO A 129 -4.58 10.39 -4.06
C PRO A 129 -4.95 9.77 -2.70
N PRO A 130 -5.23 10.58 -1.66
CA PRO A 130 -5.63 10.07 -0.36
C PRO A 130 -6.93 9.27 -0.44
N LEU A 131 -7.11 8.30 0.45
CA LEU A 131 -8.36 7.53 0.52
C LEU A 131 -9.53 8.43 0.91
N GLY A 132 -10.58 8.39 0.10
CA GLY A 132 -11.85 9.04 0.42
C GLY A 132 -12.59 8.33 1.56
N ARG A 133 -13.54 9.04 2.19
CA ARG A 133 -14.37 8.48 3.27
C ARG A 133 -15.06 7.18 2.87
N ARG A 134 -15.65 7.15 1.66
CA ARG A 134 -16.36 5.98 1.15
C ARG A 134 -15.43 4.76 1.03
N GLU A 135 -14.23 4.95 0.47
CA GLU A 135 -13.23 3.88 0.38
C GLU A 135 -12.91 3.34 1.79
N ARG A 136 -12.60 4.22 2.75
CA ARG A 136 -12.32 3.81 4.14
C ARG A 136 -13.47 3.02 4.76
N THR A 137 -14.71 3.48 4.58
CA THR A 137 -15.90 2.78 5.09
C THR A 137 -16.06 1.39 4.46
N GLU A 138 -15.89 1.28 3.14
CA GLU A 138 -15.97 -0.01 2.44
C GLU A 138 -14.82 -0.95 2.87
N ALA A 139 -13.61 -0.42 3.12
CA ALA A 139 -12.50 -1.17 3.67
C ALA A 139 -12.84 -1.78 5.03
N ILE A 140 -13.30 -0.96 5.97
CA ILE A 140 -13.61 -1.39 7.34
C ILE A 140 -14.76 -2.40 7.32
N ARG A 141 -15.83 -2.15 6.56
CA ARG A 141 -16.95 -3.10 6.42
C ARG A 141 -16.49 -4.45 5.85
N SER A 142 -15.62 -4.43 4.84
CA SER A 142 -15.04 -5.66 4.28
C SER A 142 -14.22 -6.42 5.32
N THR A 143 -13.42 -5.71 6.13
CA THR A 143 -12.65 -6.33 7.22
C THR A 143 -13.56 -6.92 8.29
N LEU A 144 -14.57 -6.19 8.75
CA LEU A 144 -15.55 -6.67 9.74
C LEU A 144 -16.28 -7.93 9.25
N ALA A 145 -16.69 -7.97 7.98
CA ALA A 145 -17.31 -9.16 7.39
C ALA A 145 -16.34 -10.36 7.37
N THR A 146 -15.06 -10.15 7.05
CA THR A 146 -14.04 -11.20 7.11
C THR A 146 -13.82 -11.69 8.54
N LEU A 147 -13.66 -10.78 9.50
CA LEU A 147 -13.49 -11.12 10.92
C LEU A 147 -14.69 -11.93 11.44
N ALA A 148 -15.92 -11.54 11.11
CA ALA A 148 -17.13 -12.25 11.50
C ALA A 148 -17.16 -13.69 10.94
N ARG A 149 -16.76 -13.89 9.68
CA ARG A 149 -16.66 -15.24 9.07
C ARG A 149 -15.63 -16.14 9.75
N LEU A 150 -14.63 -15.54 10.40
CA LEU A 150 -13.60 -16.24 11.17
C LEU A 150 -13.95 -16.37 12.67
N GLY A 151 -15.13 -15.88 13.10
CA GLY A 151 -15.55 -15.89 14.50
C GLY A 151 -14.83 -14.86 15.39
N VAL A 152 -14.10 -13.91 14.81
CA VAL A 152 -13.38 -12.87 15.55
C VAL A 152 -14.35 -11.76 15.95
N THR A 153 -14.50 -11.54 17.25
CA THR A 153 -15.45 -10.55 17.82
C THR A 153 -14.78 -9.31 18.39
N SER A 154 -13.45 -9.27 18.42
CA SER A 154 -12.67 -8.09 18.82
C SER A 154 -11.28 -8.09 18.19
N TYR A 155 -10.77 -6.89 17.92
CA TYR A 155 -9.42 -6.68 17.37
C TYR A 155 -8.86 -5.33 17.84
N THR A 156 -7.56 -5.15 17.64
CA THR A 156 -6.87 -3.89 17.94
C THR A 156 -6.39 -3.27 16.64
N GLU A 157 -6.78 -2.03 16.37
CA GLU A 157 -6.17 -1.19 15.35
C GLU A 157 -4.77 -0.76 15.84
N PRO A 158 -3.69 -1.13 15.13
CA PRO A 158 -2.34 -1.02 15.67
C PRO A 158 -1.76 0.40 15.61
N GLY A 159 -2.46 1.35 15.01
CA GLY A 159 -1.98 2.73 14.90
C GLY A 159 -2.88 3.58 14.02
N LEU A 160 -3.79 4.33 14.64
CA LEU A 160 -4.62 5.32 13.95
C LEU A 160 -4.46 6.68 14.60
N GLY A 161 -4.40 7.75 13.81
CA GLY A 161 -4.34 9.11 14.33
C GLY A 161 -3.66 10.09 13.38
N PRO A 162 -3.41 11.33 13.83
CA PRO A 162 -2.78 12.37 13.02
C PRO A 162 -1.43 11.94 12.43
N GLY A 163 -0.66 11.14 13.17
CA GLY A 163 0.62 10.60 12.73
C GLY A 163 0.55 9.68 11.50
N GLY A 164 -0.63 9.11 11.21
CA GLY A 164 -0.84 8.20 10.08
C GLY A 164 -1.33 8.89 8.79
N ALA A 165 -1.49 10.21 8.77
CA ALA A 165 -2.11 10.93 7.65
C ALA A 165 -1.38 10.76 6.30
N GLY A 166 -0.06 10.57 6.33
CA GLY A 166 0.76 10.33 5.14
C GLY A 166 1.03 8.86 4.83
N ILE A 167 0.52 7.92 5.65
CA ILE A 167 0.86 6.50 5.55
C ILE A 167 -0.24 5.77 4.79
N MET A 168 0.13 5.00 3.76
CA MET A 168 -0.78 4.17 2.96
C MET A 168 -1.99 4.99 2.45
N ARG A 169 -1.74 6.07 1.71
CA ARG A 169 -2.78 7.01 1.23
C ARG A 169 -3.64 7.60 2.37
N GLY A 170 -3.03 7.72 3.55
CA GLY A 170 -3.64 8.20 4.78
C GLY A 170 -4.56 7.20 5.46
N ALA A 171 -4.51 5.90 5.14
CA ALA A 171 -5.35 4.86 5.75
C ALA A 171 -5.27 4.85 7.30
N LEU A 172 -4.12 5.24 7.85
CA LEU A 172 -3.88 5.31 9.29
C LEU A 172 -4.23 6.68 9.91
N GLY A 173 -4.76 7.61 9.11
CA GLY A 173 -5.11 8.97 9.53
C GLY A 173 -6.29 9.06 10.50
N ALA A 174 -6.46 10.24 11.09
CA ALA A 174 -7.58 10.54 12.00
C ALA A 174 -8.96 10.42 11.31
N GLU A 175 -9.03 10.61 10.00
CA GLU A 175 -10.24 10.44 9.20
C GLU A 175 -10.77 9.00 9.25
N THR A 176 -9.90 8.00 9.47
CA THR A 176 -10.32 6.61 9.69
C THR A 176 -10.98 6.42 11.06
N LEU A 177 -10.50 7.11 12.11
CA LEU A 177 -11.16 7.12 13.42
C LEU A 177 -12.58 7.65 13.32
N ASP A 178 -12.76 8.70 12.51
CA ASP A 178 -14.07 9.29 12.26
C ASP A 178 -15.04 8.33 11.54
N VAL A 179 -14.51 7.45 10.69
CA VAL A 179 -15.32 6.38 10.07
C VAL A 179 -15.74 5.34 11.11
N TYR A 180 -14.84 4.91 11.98
CA TYR A 180 -15.17 4.01 13.08
C TYR A 180 -16.25 4.59 14.00
N ARG A 181 -16.13 5.87 14.37
CA ARG A 181 -17.11 6.58 15.19
C ARG A 181 -18.51 6.58 14.54
N ARG A 182 -18.58 6.77 13.23
CA ARG A 182 -19.85 6.74 12.47
C ARG A 182 -20.45 5.33 12.43
N LEU A 183 -19.65 4.32 12.08
CA LEU A 183 -20.10 2.93 12.06
C LEU A 183 -20.63 2.48 13.43
N LEU A 184 -20.01 2.95 14.52
CA LEU A 184 -20.52 2.70 15.88
C LEU A 184 -21.87 3.38 16.11
N ALA A 185 -22.00 4.66 15.75
CA ALA A 185 -23.25 5.41 15.92
C ALA A 185 -24.41 4.83 15.08
N ASP A 186 -24.10 4.30 13.90
CA ASP A 186 -25.05 3.69 12.99
C ASP A 186 -25.37 2.22 13.35
N GLY A 187 -24.72 1.66 14.37
CA GLY A 187 -24.90 0.25 14.79
C GLY A 187 -24.28 -0.77 13.83
N GLU A 188 -23.40 -0.33 12.94
CA GLU A 188 -22.74 -1.16 11.91
C GLU A 188 -21.38 -1.71 12.34
N LEU A 189 -20.83 -1.28 13.47
CA LEU A 189 -19.56 -1.78 14.00
C LEU A 189 -19.77 -3.13 14.70
N THR A 190 -19.67 -4.23 13.94
CA THR A 190 -20.02 -5.58 14.39
C THR A 190 -18.97 -6.29 15.26
N ALA A 191 -17.83 -5.64 15.55
CA ALA A 191 -16.77 -6.16 16.41
C ALA A 191 -16.26 -5.06 17.36
N ARG A 192 -15.81 -5.44 18.55
CA ARG A 192 -15.19 -4.50 19.49
C ARG A 192 -13.80 -4.11 18.97
N VAL A 193 -13.53 -2.81 18.86
CA VAL A 193 -12.23 -2.31 18.41
C VAL A 193 -11.51 -1.61 19.55
N GLY A 194 -10.29 -2.06 19.86
CA GLY A 194 -9.32 -1.26 20.59
C GLY A 194 -8.50 -0.44 19.60
N VAL A 195 -8.15 0.80 19.92
CA VAL A 195 -7.33 1.64 19.06
C VAL A 195 -6.07 2.04 19.79
N LEU A 196 -4.91 1.69 19.22
CA LEU A 196 -3.65 2.31 19.59
C LEU A 196 -3.53 3.64 18.85
N LEU A 197 -3.55 4.74 19.59
CA LEU A 197 -3.46 6.07 19.01
C LEU A 197 -2.05 6.31 18.47
N LEU A 198 -1.96 6.79 17.22
CA LEU A 198 -0.74 7.22 16.58
C LEU A 198 -0.67 8.76 16.54
N PRO A 199 -0.15 9.41 17.60
CA PRO A 199 -0.12 10.87 17.72
C PRO A 199 0.82 11.52 16.70
N THR A 200 1.90 10.83 16.34
CA THR A 200 2.97 11.31 15.45
C THR A 200 3.39 10.22 14.46
N GLY A 201 4.10 10.60 13.40
CA GLY A 201 4.56 9.65 12.38
C GLY A 201 5.53 8.61 12.95
N MET A 202 5.68 7.46 12.26
CA MET A 202 6.51 6.34 12.72
C MET A 202 8.01 6.66 12.86
N ALA A 203 8.48 7.74 12.24
CA ALA A 203 9.86 8.22 12.32
C ALA A 203 9.99 9.49 13.19
N SER A 204 9.00 9.78 14.05
CA SER A 204 9.01 11.01 14.87
C SER A 204 10.04 10.97 15.99
N THR A 205 10.55 12.15 16.33
CA THR A 205 11.41 12.39 17.50
C THR A 205 10.61 12.41 18.80
N ALA A 206 11.30 12.23 19.93
CA ALA A 206 10.69 12.37 21.26
C ALA A 206 10.07 13.76 21.49
N GLU A 207 10.65 14.81 20.93
CA GLU A 207 10.10 16.17 21.03
C GLU A 207 8.81 16.33 20.23
N GLU A 208 8.74 15.79 19.01
CA GLU A 208 7.51 15.79 18.21
C GLU A 208 6.40 15.02 18.93
N PHE A 209 6.74 13.89 19.53
CA PHE A 209 5.82 13.12 20.35
C PHE A 209 5.30 13.92 21.55
N ALA A 210 6.19 14.55 22.33
CA ALA A 210 5.80 15.38 23.47
C ALA A 210 4.92 16.57 23.08
N ARG A 211 5.22 17.22 21.94
CA ARG A 211 4.39 18.29 21.37
C ARG A 211 3.00 17.78 20.99
N ALA A 212 2.93 16.64 20.31
CA ALA A 212 1.65 16.06 19.89
C ALA A 212 0.77 15.67 21.07
N LEU A 213 1.34 15.11 22.14
CA LEU A 213 0.58 14.78 23.36
C LEU A 213 -0.07 16.00 24.02
N THR A 214 0.54 17.19 23.88
CA THR A 214 -0.01 18.43 24.44
C THR A 214 -1.14 19.01 23.58
N ALA A 215 -1.19 18.63 22.30
CA ALA A 215 -2.15 19.11 21.33
C ALA A 215 -3.38 18.20 21.14
N LEU A 216 -3.34 16.99 21.70
CA LEU A 216 -4.45 16.02 21.76
C LEU A 216 -5.42 16.36 22.91
#